data_AF-A0ABD7GQD8-F1
#
_entry.id   AF-A0ABD7GQD8-F1
#
_cell.length_a   1.000
_cell.length_b   1.000
_cell.length_c   1.000
_cell.angle_alpha   90.00
_cell.angle_beta   90.00
_cell.angle_gamma   90.00
#
_symmetry.space_group_name_H-M   'P 1'
#
loop_
_entity.id
_entity.type
_entity.pdbx_description
1 polymer ?
#
loop_
_entity_poly.entity_id
_entity_poly.type
_entity_poly.pdbx_seq_one_letter_code
_entity_poly.pdbx_strand_id
1 'polypeptide(L)'
;MSGFEVYNSDGKLLVDSQNRSTLFYDQRSLGAVNDKGFYRVDSPFGDGSTLGFTQQQFWNDGTLRWLKLDVNKYGLPGAELLEDNAGSMIRTTRNIGMQSGYLDVFDGAGNLIWSAASASKMPRVVGFFDVPANYDLQNNTFALNLSFTPWILVNNCPGNLSDDGGVTGYSGIALKWTGSQLQGRYISKNQRSWSQTLQGRGLRIPIAQFVGI
;
A
#
# COMPACT_ATOMS: atom_id res chain seq x y z
N MET A 1 29.47 2.46 12.17
CA MET A 1 28.97 2.78 13.52
C MET A 1 27.76 1.88 13.75
N SER A 2 27.94 0.72 14.36
CA SER A 2 26.79 -0.13 14.70
C SER A 2 26.03 0.45 15.89
N GLY A 3 24.71 0.33 15.89
CA GLY A 3 23.84 0.84 16.96
C GLY A 3 23.41 2.29 16.81
N PHE A 4 23.58 2.91 15.63
CA PHE A 4 22.99 4.23 15.38
C PHE A 4 21.48 4.10 15.15
N GLU A 5 20.72 4.82 15.95
CA GLU A 5 19.28 4.84 15.91
C GLU A 5 18.77 6.29 15.95
N VAL A 6 17.78 6.61 15.12
CA VAL A 6 17.07 7.90 15.15
C VAL A 6 15.62 7.64 15.46
N TYR A 7 15.08 8.35 16.44
CA TYR A 7 13.69 8.26 16.84
C TYR A 7 12.94 9.55 16.49
N ASN A 8 11.65 9.45 16.19
CA ASN A 8 10.77 10.60 16.05
C ASN A 8 10.33 11.14 17.44
N SER A 9 9.57 12.23 17.45
CA SER A 9 9.03 12.84 18.69
C SER A 9 8.13 11.92 19.52
N ASP A 10 7.57 10.88 18.89
CA ASP A 10 6.70 9.88 19.53
C ASP A 10 7.48 8.63 19.99
N GLY A 11 8.83 8.69 19.96
CA GLY A 11 9.70 7.59 20.35
C GLY A 11 9.70 6.42 19.36
N LYS A 12 9.32 6.63 18.10
CA LYS A 12 9.33 5.60 17.05
C LYS A 12 10.63 5.63 16.27
N LEU A 13 11.25 4.47 16.12
CA LEU A 13 12.49 4.28 15.37
C LEU A 13 12.27 4.58 13.88
N LEU A 14 13.06 5.52 13.35
CA LEU A 14 13.03 6.00 11.96
C LEU A 14 14.23 5.51 11.16
N VAL A 15 15.41 5.50 11.77
CA VAL A 15 16.65 5.03 11.16
C VAL A 15 17.28 4.05 12.13
N ASP A 16 17.67 2.90 11.62
CA ASP A 16 18.36 1.86 12.38
C ASP A 16 19.54 1.37 11.53
N SER A 17 20.75 1.51 12.07
CA SER A 17 22.01 1.03 11.47
C SER A 17 22.01 -0.45 11.06
N GLN A 18 21.09 -1.27 11.55
CA GLN A 18 20.95 -2.68 11.18
C GLN A 18 19.99 -2.91 10.01
N ASN A 19 19.17 -1.92 9.65
CA ASN A 19 18.09 -2.06 8.68
C ASN A 19 18.18 -1.01 7.57
N ARG A 20 18.59 -1.44 6.38
CA ARG A 20 18.56 -0.59 5.18
C ARG A 20 17.13 -0.30 4.73
N SER A 21 16.82 0.99 4.60
CA SER A 21 15.53 1.48 4.08
C SER A 21 15.38 1.21 2.57
N THR A 22 14.14 1.18 2.08
CA THR A 22 13.87 1.17 0.63
C THR A 22 13.98 2.57 0.05
N LEU A 23 14.45 2.66 -1.18
CA LEU A 23 14.60 3.90 -1.94
C LEU A 23 13.66 3.89 -3.14
N PHE A 24 13.23 5.08 -3.55
CA PHE A 24 12.52 5.31 -4.80
C PHE A 24 13.24 4.68 -5.99
N TYR A 25 12.50 3.88 -6.74
CA TYR A 25 12.95 3.28 -7.98
C TYR A 25 12.38 4.03 -9.18
N ASP A 26 11.05 4.02 -9.30
CA ASP A 26 10.33 4.77 -10.32
C ASP A 26 8.89 5.08 -9.86
N GLN A 27 8.25 5.96 -10.64
CA GLN A 27 6.85 6.29 -10.53
C GLN A 27 6.18 6.06 -11.87
N ARG A 28 4.97 5.50 -11.84
CA ARG A 28 4.19 5.22 -13.04
C ARG A 28 2.75 5.67 -12.83
N SER A 29 2.18 6.34 -13.81
CA SER A 29 0.75 6.62 -13.83
C SER A 29 -0.03 5.36 -14.17
N LEU A 30 -1.10 5.08 -13.44
CA LEU A 30 -2.04 4.01 -13.76
C LEU A 30 -2.89 4.46 -14.96
N GLY A 31 -2.95 3.61 -15.98
CA GLY A 31 -3.72 3.86 -17.20
C GLY A 31 -5.05 3.11 -17.22
N ALA A 32 -5.51 2.74 -18.42
CA ALA A 32 -6.63 1.81 -18.58
C ALA A 32 -6.35 0.47 -17.88
N VAL A 33 -7.38 -0.30 -17.51
CA VAL A 33 -7.22 -1.65 -16.95
C VAL A 33 -7.59 -2.73 -17.97
N ASN A 34 -7.06 -3.93 -17.78
CA ASN A 34 -7.42 -5.12 -18.56
C ASN A 34 -8.71 -5.74 -18.00
N ASP A 35 -9.49 -6.39 -18.87
CA ASP A 35 -10.68 -7.17 -18.50
C ASP A 35 -11.69 -6.39 -17.63
N LYS A 36 -11.85 -5.10 -17.93
CA LYS A 36 -12.72 -4.21 -17.18
C LYS A 36 -14.16 -4.75 -17.11
N GLY A 37 -14.68 -4.86 -15.90
CA GLY A 37 -16.03 -5.32 -15.63
C GLY A 37 -16.24 -6.82 -15.83
N PHE A 38 -15.19 -7.58 -16.16
CA PHE A 38 -15.26 -9.04 -16.28
C PHE A 38 -15.57 -9.69 -14.93
N TYR A 39 -14.81 -9.31 -13.89
CA TYR A 39 -15.08 -9.73 -12.52
C TYR A 39 -15.90 -8.70 -11.76
N ARG A 40 -17.16 -9.04 -11.44
CA ARG A 40 -18.06 -8.19 -10.64
C ARG A 40 -17.79 -8.33 -9.15
N VAL A 41 -16.81 -7.56 -8.68
CA VAL A 41 -16.44 -7.47 -7.27
C VAL A 41 -17.32 -6.43 -6.59
N ASP A 42 -18.40 -6.89 -5.98
CA ASP A 42 -19.38 -6.03 -5.31
C ASP A 42 -18.83 -5.48 -3.98
N SER A 43 -19.08 -4.20 -3.74
CA SER A 43 -18.60 -3.47 -2.57
C SER A 43 -19.48 -2.26 -2.28
N PRO A 44 -19.40 -1.66 -1.07
CA PRO A 44 -20.07 -0.38 -0.77
C PRO A 44 -19.62 0.79 -1.65
N PHE A 45 -18.56 0.62 -2.45
CA PHE A 45 -18.00 1.66 -3.31
C PHE A 45 -18.45 1.55 -4.77
N GLY A 46 -18.99 0.39 -5.16
CA GLY A 46 -19.44 0.06 -6.51
C GLY A 46 -19.56 -1.45 -6.72
N ASP A 47 -20.25 -1.84 -7.80
CA ASP A 47 -20.57 -3.25 -8.15
C ASP A 47 -19.43 -3.99 -8.88
N GLY A 48 -18.24 -3.36 -8.96
CA GLY A 48 -17.08 -3.89 -9.65
C GLY A 48 -17.12 -3.76 -11.18
N SER A 49 -18.18 -3.19 -11.77
CA SER A 49 -18.28 -2.99 -13.23
C SER A 49 -17.18 -2.12 -13.82
N THR A 50 -16.60 -1.24 -13.02
CA THR A 50 -15.52 -0.32 -13.40
C THR A 50 -14.13 -0.86 -13.11
N LEU A 51 -14.03 -1.99 -12.41
CA LEU A 51 -12.76 -2.59 -12.01
C LEU A 51 -12.21 -3.52 -13.09
N GLY A 52 -10.89 -3.59 -13.17
CA GLY A 52 -10.16 -4.54 -13.98
C GLY A 52 -8.72 -4.64 -13.53
N PHE A 53 -7.95 -5.55 -14.12
CA PHE A 53 -6.58 -5.75 -13.70
C PHE A 53 -5.69 -4.60 -14.14
N THR A 54 -4.89 -4.10 -13.21
CA THR A 54 -3.73 -3.30 -13.58
C THR A 54 -2.80 -4.12 -14.48
N GLN A 55 -2.03 -3.43 -15.31
CA GLN A 55 -1.03 -4.05 -16.17
C GLN A 55 0.00 -4.77 -15.32
N GLN A 56 0.53 -5.88 -15.85
CA GLN A 56 1.51 -6.72 -15.16
C GLN A 56 2.73 -5.95 -14.62
N GLN A 57 3.08 -4.82 -15.26
CA GLN A 57 4.16 -3.94 -14.84
C GLN A 57 3.94 -3.27 -13.47
N PHE A 58 2.74 -3.33 -12.92
CA PHE A 58 2.35 -2.84 -11.60
C PHE A 58 2.24 -3.95 -10.57
N TRP A 59 2.33 -5.22 -10.98
CA TRP A 59 2.19 -6.37 -10.09
C TRP A 59 3.45 -6.56 -9.25
N ASN A 60 3.37 -7.42 -8.23
CA ASN A 60 4.48 -7.66 -7.32
C ASN A 60 5.68 -8.27 -8.07
N ASP A 61 6.77 -7.52 -8.13
CA ASP A 61 8.05 -7.89 -8.76
C ASP A 61 9.20 -7.96 -7.73
N GLY A 62 8.86 -8.04 -6.43
CA GLY A 62 9.82 -7.99 -5.33
C GLY A 62 10.12 -6.57 -4.83
N THR A 63 9.56 -5.53 -5.46
CA THR A 63 9.58 -4.17 -4.91
C THR A 63 8.42 -3.91 -3.95
N LEU A 64 8.58 -2.89 -3.10
CA LEU A 64 7.45 -2.35 -2.34
C LEU A 64 6.71 -1.33 -3.21
N ARG A 65 5.40 -1.54 -3.33
CA ARG A 65 4.50 -0.83 -4.24
C ARG A 65 3.59 0.09 -3.44
N TRP A 66 3.67 1.37 -3.74
CA TRP A 66 2.96 2.44 -3.07
C TRP A 66 1.92 3.01 -4.03
N LEU A 67 0.64 2.78 -3.74
CA LEU A 67 -0.48 3.26 -4.55
C LEU A 67 -0.97 4.61 -4.06
N LYS A 68 -1.10 5.57 -4.96
CA LYS A 68 -1.82 6.82 -4.72
C LYS A 68 -3.07 6.83 -5.60
N LEU A 69 -4.23 6.77 -4.96
CA LEU A 69 -5.52 6.86 -5.64
C LEU A 69 -5.89 8.32 -5.91
N ASP A 70 -6.46 8.57 -7.07
CA ASP A 70 -7.12 9.83 -7.38
C ASP A 70 -8.47 9.94 -6.66
N VAL A 71 -8.99 11.15 -6.59
CA VAL A 71 -10.23 11.46 -5.86
C VAL A 71 -11.39 10.64 -6.43
N ASN A 72 -12.17 10.03 -5.53
CA ASN A 72 -13.30 9.15 -5.78
C ASN A 72 -12.97 7.82 -6.47
N LYS A 73 -11.69 7.48 -6.64
CA LYS A 73 -11.27 6.19 -7.17
C LYS A 73 -11.25 5.11 -6.09
N TYR A 74 -11.58 3.88 -6.49
CA TYR A 74 -11.54 2.73 -5.61
C TYR A 74 -10.97 1.48 -6.30
N GLY A 75 -10.76 0.43 -5.52
CA GLY A 75 -10.44 -0.89 -6.04
C GLY A 75 -10.07 -1.89 -4.94
N LEU A 76 -9.63 -3.07 -5.35
CA LEU A 76 -9.14 -4.16 -4.52
C LEU A 76 -7.63 -4.34 -4.81
N PRO A 77 -6.76 -3.47 -4.27
CA PRO A 77 -5.36 -3.40 -4.68
C PRO A 77 -4.58 -4.69 -4.38
N GLY A 78 -4.94 -5.43 -3.32
CA GLY A 78 -4.32 -6.73 -3.02
C GLY A 78 -4.58 -7.80 -4.07
N ALA A 79 -5.61 -7.64 -4.91
CA ALA A 79 -5.91 -8.51 -6.05
C ALA A 79 -5.59 -7.85 -7.40
N GLU A 80 -4.82 -6.76 -7.39
CA GLU A 80 -4.42 -5.99 -8.58
C GLU A 80 -5.60 -5.41 -9.39
N LEU A 81 -6.78 -5.30 -8.78
CA LEU A 81 -7.98 -4.74 -9.41
C LEU A 81 -8.16 -3.29 -9.00
N LEU A 82 -8.15 -2.39 -9.97
CA LEU A 82 -8.40 -0.96 -9.79
C LEU A 82 -9.35 -0.46 -10.87
N GLU A 83 -9.87 0.76 -10.69
CA GLU A 83 -10.53 1.47 -11.78
C GLU A 83 -9.54 1.97 -12.83
N ASP A 84 -10.06 2.24 -14.03
CA ASP A 84 -9.35 2.98 -15.05
C ASP A 84 -8.80 4.31 -14.53
N ASN A 85 -7.53 4.58 -14.87
CA ASN A 85 -6.84 5.81 -14.51
C ASN A 85 -7.01 6.12 -13.01
N ALA A 86 -6.82 5.12 -12.16
CA ALA A 86 -7.09 5.23 -10.74
C ALA A 86 -6.07 6.09 -9.97
N GLY A 87 -4.97 6.52 -10.61
CA GLY A 87 -3.96 7.39 -10.01
C GLY A 87 -2.55 6.98 -10.42
N SER A 88 -1.67 6.73 -9.45
CA SER A 88 -0.26 6.43 -9.71
C SER A 88 0.32 5.43 -8.72
N MET A 89 1.42 4.79 -9.12
CA MET A 89 2.15 3.85 -8.28
C MET A 89 3.64 4.20 -8.26
N ILE A 90 4.20 4.26 -7.05
CA ILE A 90 5.64 4.32 -6.82
C ILE A 90 6.13 2.93 -6.46
N ARG A 91 7.30 2.55 -6.98
CA ARG A 91 8.03 1.37 -6.52
C ARG A 91 9.26 1.79 -5.73
N THR A 92 9.52 1.09 -4.64
CA THR A 92 10.72 1.27 -3.83
C THR A 92 11.44 -0.05 -3.63
N THR A 93 12.78 -0.01 -3.62
CA THR A 93 13.62 -1.20 -3.50
C THR A 93 14.86 -0.93 -2.64
N ARG A 94 15.48 -2.00 -2.14
CA ARG A 94 16.77 -1.93 -1.44
C ARG A 94 17.96 -2.03 -2.40
N ASN A 95 17.73 -2.35 -3.67
CA ASN A 95 18.78 -2.69 -4.64
C ASN A 95 19.35 -1.48 -5.40
N ILE A 96 18.97 -0.25 -5.04
CA ILE A 96 19.50 0.98 -5.62
C ILE A 96 20.60 1.53 -4.74
N GLY A 97 21.75 1.86 -5.33
CA GLY A 97 22.86 2.50 -4.64
C GLY A 97 22.42 3.77 -3.92
N MET A 98 22.82 3.92 -2.66
CA MET A 98 22.51 5.11 -1.88
C MET A 98 23.58 6.16 -2.08
N GLN A 99 23.15 7.42 -2.18
CA GLN A 99 24.05 8.56 -2.32
C GLN A 99 24.48 9.01 -0.92
N SER A 100 25.79 9.00 -0.69
CA SER A 100 26.45 9.61 0.47
C SER A 100 26.22 11.12 0.47
N GLY A 101 26.18 11.73 1.64
CA GLY A 101 25.91 13.14 1.82
C GLY A 101 26.47 13.69 3.13
N TYR A 102 25.84 14.76 3.63
CA TYR A 102 26.32 15.47 4.83
C TYR A 102 26.17 14.65 6.12
N LEU A 103 25.16 13.78 6.19
CA LEU A 103 24.94 12.86 7.31
C LEU A 103 24.70 11.47 6.77
N ASP A 104 25.64 10.58 7.05
CA ASP A 104 25.64 9.19 6.60
C ASP A 104 25.62 8.23 7.78
N VAL A 105 24.87 7.16 7.64
CA VAL A 105 24.78 6.07 8.61
C VAL A 105 25.26 4.80 7.93
N PHE A 106 26.22 4.15 8.57
CA PHE A 106 26.83 2.92 8.09
C PHE A 106 26.52 1.78 9.05
N ASP A 107 26.31 0.59 8.51
CA ASP A 107 26.19 -0.62 9.32
C ASP A 107 27.53 -1.02 9.96
N GLY A 108 27.54 -2.15 10.68
CA GLY A 108 28.74 -2.71 11.29
C GLY A 108 29.80 -3.21 10.29
N ALA A 109 29.41 -3.45 9.03
CA ALA A 109 30.29 -3.88 7.95
C ALA A 109 30.81 -2.72 7.09
N GLY A 110 30.39 -1.48 7.39
CA GLY A 110 30.79 -0.29 6.65
C GLY A 110 29.96 0.01 5.40
N ASN A 111 28.82 -0.67 5.19
CA ASN A 111 27.91 -0.34 4.10
C ASN A 111 27.05 0.87 4.48
N LEU A 112 26.87 1.80 3.54
CA LEU A 112 25.94 2.93 3.71
C LEU A 112 24.50 2.40 3.74
N ILE A 113 23.80 2.58 4.87
CA ILE A 113 22.42 2.10 5.08
C ILE A 113 21.37 3.21 5.22
N TRP A 114 21.80 4.45 5.51
CA TRP A 114 20.99 5.65 5.36
C TRP A 114 21.86 6.88 5.08
N SER A 115 21.33 7.86 4.34
CA SER A 115 21.97 9.17 4.17
C SER A 115 20.93 10.28 4.07
N ALA A 116 21.22 11.45 4.63
CA ALA A 116 20.40 12.65 4.48
C ALA A 116 20.18 13.03 3.01
N ALA A 117 21.18 12.81 2.13
CA ALA A 117 21.05 13.09 0.71
C ALA A 117 20.04 12.15 0.01
N SER A 118 19.87 10.94 0.54
CA SER A 118 18.97 9.93 -0.02
C SER A 118 17.61 9.85 0.68
N ALA A 119 17.47 10.49 1.85
CA ALA A 119 16.24 10.51 2.64
C ALA A 119 15.04 11.17 1.90
N SER A 120 15.30 12.06 0.93
CA SER A 120 14.26 12.65 0.07
C SER A 120 13.61 11.63 -0.87
N LYS A 121 14.31 10.53 -1.17
CA LYS A 121 13.88 9.42 -2.04
C LYS A 121 13.29 8.25 -1.26
N MET A 122 13.16 8.35 0.06
CA MET A 122 12.61 7.29 0.91
C MET A 122 11.12 7.56 1.21
N PRO A 123 10.28 6.51 1.34
CA PRO A 123 8.93 6.68 1.85
C PRO A 123 8.96 7.14 3.30
N ARG A 124 8.30 8.26 3.61
CA ARG A 124 8.05 8.68 5.00
C ARG A 124 6.72 8.10 5.44
N VAL A 125 6.76 7.01 6.21
CA VAL A 125 5.54 6.45 6.81
C VAL A 125 5.04 7.44 7.87
N VAL A 126 3.88 8.01 7.64
CA VAL A 126 3.27 9.05 8.49
C VAL A 126 2.09 8.53 9.33
N GLY A 127 1.72 7.28 9.11
CA GLY A 127 0.66 6.63 9.85
C GLY A 127 0.28 5.30 9.23
N PHE A 128 -0.87 4.79 9.65
CA PHE A 128 -1.41 3.54 9.13
C PHE A 128 -2.92 3.64 8.95
N PHE A 129 -3.44 2.98 7.93
CA PHE A 129 -4.83 2.53 7.93
C PHE A 129 -4.91 1.35 8.92
N ASP A 130 -5.25 1.68 10.16
CA ASP A 130 -5.15 0.79 11.33
C ASP A 130 -6.54 0.34 11.78
N VAL A 131 -7.01 -0.77 11.22
CA VAL A 131 -8.27 -1.38 11.62
C VAL A 131 -8.01 -2.17 12.91
N PRO A 132 -8.66 -1.80 14.03
CA PRO A 132 -8.38 -2.44 15.30
C PRO A 132 -8.87 -3.89 15.32
N ALA A 133 -8.28 -4.69 16.20
CA ALA A 133 -8.75 -6.03 16.48
C ALA A 133 -10.24 -6.01 16.88
N ASN A 134 -10.96 -7.04 16.45
CA ASN A 134 -12.39 -7.28 16.64
C ASN A 134 -13.34 -6.30 15.92
N TYR A 135 -12.85 -5.25 15.25
CA TYR A 135 -13.69 -4.39 14.41
C TYR A 135 -14.33 -5.19 13.28
N ASP A 136 -15.62 -5.04 13.07
CA ASP A 136 -16.35 -5.70 11.99
C ASP A 136 -16.20 -4.93 10.67
N LEU A 137 -15.07 -5.15 9.99
CA LEU A 137 -14.75 -4.54 8.69
C LEU A 137 -15.55 -5.17 7.53
N GLN A 138 -16.27 -6.26 7.77
CA GLN A 138 -17.07 -6.92 6.74
C GLN A 138 -18.45 -6.32 6.63
N ASN A 139 -19.02 -5.85 7.74
CA ASN A 139 -20.31 -5.17 7.80
C ASN A 139 -20.21 -3.64 7.95
N ASN A 140 -19.03 -3.10 8.25
CA ASN A 140 -18.80 -1.65 8.38
C ASN A 140 -17.64 -1.15 7.51
N THR A 141 -17.76 0.09 7.04
CA THR A 141 -16.68 0.79 6.32
C THR A 141 -15.84 1.55 7.33
N PHE A 142 -14.55 1.26 7.40
CA PHE A 142 -13.60 2.05 8.20
C PHE A 142 -13.14 3.26 7.39
N ALA A 143 -13.04 4.42 8.03
CA ALA A 143 -12.62 5.66 7.37
C ALA A 143 -11.53 6.36 8.18
N LEU A 144 -10.43 6.67 7.52
CA LEU A 144 -9.31 7.45 8.07
C LEU A 144 -9.31 8.84 7.43
N ASN A 145 -9.52 9.88 8.24
CA ASN A 145 -9.40 11.27 7.78
C ASN A 145 -7.94 11.65 7.59
N LEU A 146 -7.60 12.26 6.45
CA LEU A 146 -6.25 12.69 6.10
C LEU A 146 -6.28 14.09 5.50
N SER A 147 -5.31 14.92 5.85
CA SER A 147 -5.12 16.26 5.28
C SER A 147 -4.31 16.26 3.97
N PHE A 148 -3.96 15.08 3.46
CA PHE A 148 -3.14 14.87 2.27
C PHE A 148 -3.58 13.61 1.55
N THR A 149 -3.25 13.49 0.26
CA THR A 149 -3.46 12.24 -0.50
C THR A 149 -2.36 11.24 -0.17
N PRO A 150 -2.68 10.09 0.46
CA PRO A 150 -1.68 9.14 0.92
C PRO A 150 -1.11 8.27 -0.20
N TRP A 151 0.13 7.84 -0.01
CA TRP A 151 0.68 6.65 -0.68
C TRP A 151 0.42 5.42 0.20
N ILE A 152 -0.26 4.42 -0.34
CA ILE A 152 -0.73 3.23 0.38
C ILE A 152 0.15 2.04 0.02
N LEU A 153 0.70 1.33 1.00
CA LEU A 153 1.53 0.16 0.71
C LEU A 153 0.66 -1.04 0.28
N VAL A 154 0.63 -1.30 -1.03
CA VAL A 154 -0.17 -2.38 -1.64
C VAL A 154 0.25 -3.76 -1.14
N ASN A 155 1.55 -3.96 -0.88
CA ASN A 155 2.06 -5.24 -0.36
C ASN A 155 1.43 -5.65 0.98
N ASN A 156 0.85 -4.71 1.73
CA ASN A 156 0.15 -4.96 2.98
C ASN A 156 -1.38 -5.02 2.82
N CYS A 157 -1.90 -4.87 1.61
CA CYS A 157 -3.33 -4.98 1.32
C CYS A 157 -3.68 -6.45 1.06
N PRO A 158 -4.48 -7.12 1.92
CA PRO A 158 -5.00 -8.44 1.60
C PRO A 158 -5.93 -8.38 0.39
N GLY A 159 -5.75 -9.29 -0.55
CA GLY A 159 -6.60 -9.43 -1.71
C GLY A 159 -6.33 -10.74 -2.43
N ASN A 160 -7.39 -11.34 -2.92
CA ASN A 160 -7.35 -12.55 -3.71
C ASN A 160 -8.56 -12.58 -4.65
N LEU A 161 -8.34 -13.08 -5.87
CA LEU A 161 -9.39 -13.39 -6.82
C LEU A 161 -9.07 -14.74 -7.46
N SER A 162 -10.08 -15.59 -7.58
CA SER A 162 -9.98 -16.91 -8.19
C SER A 162 -11.22 -17.18 -9.04
N ASP A 163 -11.05 -17.90 -10.14
CA ASP A 163 -12.12 -18.37 -11.01
C ASP A 163 -11.80 -19.79 -11.50
N ASP A 164 -12.81 -20.65 -11.59
CA ASP A 164 -12.74 -22.00 -12.15
C ASP A 164 -13.41 -22.11 -13.53
N GLY A 165 -13.89 -21.00 -14.09
CA GLY A 165 -14.60 -20.91 -15.36
C GLY A 165 -16.13 -20.94 -15.21
N GLY A 166 -16.66 -21.18 -14.00
CA GLY A 166 -18.08 -21.10 -13.69
C GLY A 166 -18.40 -20.31 -12.42
N VAL A 167 -17.51 -20.29 -11.43
CA VAL A 167 -17.69 -19.63 -10.14
C VAL A 167 -16.48 -18.78 -9.80
N THR A 168 -16.70 -17.47 -9.74
CA THR A 168 -15.71 -16.53 -9.19
C THR A 168 -15.76 -16.51 -7.66
N GLY A 169 -14.59 -16.54 -7.04
CA GLY A 169 -14.37 -16.21 -5.63
C GLY A 169 -13.45 -15.00 -5.49
N TYR A 170 -13.70 -14.17 -4.49
CA TYR A 170 -12.80 -13.07 -4.13
C TYR A 170 -12.83 -12.82 -2.64
N SER A 171 -11.74 -12.30 -2.08
CA SER A 171 -11.70 -11.77 -0.73
C SER A 171 -10.59 -10.73 -0.58
N GLY A 172 -10.79 -9.74 0.28
CA GLY A 172 -9.76 -8.75 0.59
C GLY A 172 -10.31 -7.38 0.94
N ILE A 173 -9.41 -6.41 1.08
CA ILE A 173 -9.77 -5.03 1.40
C ILE A 173 -9.98 -4.19 0.15
N ALA A 174 -11.23 -3.78 -0.08
CA ALA A 174 -11.53 -2.71 -1.02
C ALA A 174 -11.16 -1.37 -0.36
N LEU A 175 -10.46 -0.50 -1.09
CA LEU A 175 -10.06 0.83 -0.65
C LEU A 175 -10.61 1.91 -1.58
N LYS A 176 -11.04 3.03 -1.02
CA LYS A 176 -11.51 4.22 -1.76
C LYS A 176 -10.87 5.48 -1.19
N TRP A 177 -10.40 6.36 -2.06
CA TRP A 177 -9.97 7.71 -1.67
C TRP A 177 -11.04 8.73 -2.01
N THR A 178 -11.53 9.50 -1.04
CA THR A 178 -12.58 10.51 -1.25
C THR A 178 -12.03 11.92 -1.49
N GLY A 179 -10.71 12.11 -1.43
CA GLY A 179 -10.08 13.44 -1.40
C GLY A 179 -9.78 13.96 0.01
N SER A 180 -10.40 13.38 1.03
CA SER A 180 -10.14 13.71 2.45
C SER A 180 -10.15 12.50 3.38
N GLN A 181 -10.70 11.37 2.91
CA GLN A 181 -10.74 10.12 3.65
C GLN A 181 -10.23 8.96 2.82
N LEU A 182 -9.39 8.14 3.43
CA LEU A 182 -9.12 6.79 2.96
C LEU A 182 -10.14 5.87 3.62
N GLN A 183 -11.04 5.31 2.83
CA GLN A 183 -12.07 4.39 3.27
C GLN A 183 -11.70 2.96 2.90
N GLY A 184 -12.08 2.00 3.74
CA GLY A 184 -11.83 0.59 3.47
C GLY A 184 -12.93 -0.32 3.99
N ARG A 185 -13.16 -1.41 3.26
CA ARG A 185 -14.15 -2.44 3.53
C ARG A 185 -13.55 -3.80 3.20
N TYR A 186 -13.72 -4.78 4.07
CA TYR A 186 -13.42 -6.16 3.71
C TYR A 186 -14.61 -6.74 2.94
N ILE A 187 -14.33 -7.24 1.75
CA ILE A 187 -15.30 -7.88 0.88
C ILE A 187 -14.91 -9.33 0.68
N SER A 188 -15.91 -10.21 0.54
CA SER A 188 -15.65 -11.62 0.24
C SER A 188 -16.86 -12.29 -0.38
N LYS A 189 -16.62 -13.15 -1.36
CA LYS A 189 -17.59 -14.07 -1.95
C LYS A 189 -16.89 -15.39 -2.26
N ASN A 190 -17.50 -16.52 -1.86
CA ASN A 190 -16.96 -17.87 -2.07
C ASN A 190 -15.51 -18.07 -1.56
N GLN A 191 -15.05 -17.22 -0.63
CA GLN A 191 -13.73 -17.25 -0.02
C GLN A 191 -13.83 -16.84 1.46
N ARG A 192 -12.71 -16.90 2.20
CA ARG A 192 -12.70 -16.63 3.64
C ARG A 192 -13.13 -15.21 3.96
N SER A 193 -14.02 -15.12 4.95
CA SER A 193 -14.56 -13.88 5.49
C SER A 193 -13.54 -13.12 6.36
N TRP A 194 -13.86 -11.89 6.75
CA TRP A 194 -13.04 -11.10 7.67
C TRP A 194 -12.88 -11.80 9.04
N SER A 195 -13.98 -12.35 9.55
CA SER A 195 -14.04 -13.06 10.83
C SER A 195 -13.18 -14.33 10.85
N GLN A 196 -13.03 -14.99 9.70
CA GLN A 196 -12.22 -16.19 9.52
C GLN A 196 -10.73 -15.91 9.32
N THR A 197 -10.32 -14.64 9.21
CA THR A 197 -8.96 -14.25 8.82
C THR A 197 -8.33 -13.29 9.82
N LEU A 198 -8.62 -12.01 9.67
CA LEU A 198 -7.87 -10.92 10.30
C LEU A 198 -8.64 -10.26 11.45
N GLN A 199 -9.95 -10.50 11.60
CA GLN A 199 -10.76 -9.82 12.61
C GLN A 199 -10.16 -9.90 14.01
N GLY A 200 -9.71 -11.08 14.45
CA GLY A 200 -9.14 -11.24 15.80
C GLY A 200 -7.84 -10.48 16.06
N ARG A 201 -7.16 -9.97 15.02
CA ARG A 201 -5.86 -9.27 15.13
C ARG A 201 -5.89 -7.84 14.61
N GLY A 202 -6.87 -7.49 13.77
CA GLY A 202 -6.90 -6.24 13.04
C GLY A 202 -6.03 -6.28 11.77
N LEU A 203 -5.92 -5.12 11.12
CA LEU A 203 -5.13 -4.94 9.90
C LEU A 203 -4.46 -3.58 9.95
N ARG A 204 -3.18 -3.56 9.59
CA ARG A 204 -2.39 -2.33 9.54
C ARG A 204 -1.71 -2.20 8.18
N ILE A 205 -2.12 -1.18 7.42
CA ILE A 205 -1.52 -0.84 6.11
C ILE A 205 -0.77 0.48 6.26
N PRO A 206 0.56 0.50 6.01
CA PRO A 206 1.33 1.74 6.03
C PRO A 206 0.81 2.76 5.02
N ILE A 207 0.71 4.01 5.48
CA ILE A 207 0.50 5.18 4.62
C ILE A 207 1.70 6.10 4.70
N ALA A 208 2.11 6.63 3.55
CA ALA A 208 3.33 7.41 3.42
C ALA A 208 3.15 8.70 2.62
N GLN A 209 4.14 9.57 2.77
CA GLN A 209 4.41 10.69 1.88
C GLN A 209 5.82 10.52 1.28
N PHE A 210 5.97 11.01 0.05
CA PHE A 210 7.25 11.20 -0.60
C PHE A 210 7.44 12.70 -0.79
N VAL A 211 8.57 13.23 -0.30
CA VAL A 211 8.82 14.69 -0.19
C VAL A 211 9.73 15.24 -1.27
N GLY A 212 10.49 14.39 -1.96
CA GLY A 212 11.46 14.80 -2.97
C GLY A 212 11.21 14.21 -4.35
N ILE A 213 9.96 13.83 -4.64
CA ILE A 213 9.55 13.10 -5.84
C ILE A 213 8.28 13.71 -6.39
#